data_AF-A0A7X9LDC1-F1
#
_entry.id   AF-A0A7X9LDC1-F1
#
_cell.length_a   1.000
_cell.length_b   1.000
_cell.length_c   1.000
_cell.angle_alpha   90.00
_cell.angle_beta   90.00
_cell.angle_gamma   90.00
#
_symmetry.space_group_name_H-M   'P 1'
#
loop_
_entity.id
_entity.type
_entity.pdbx_description
1 polymer ?
#
loop_
_entity_poly.entity_id
_entity_poly.type
_entity_poly.pdbx_seq_one_letter_code
_entity_poly.pdbx_strand_id
1 'polypeptide(L)'
;MKKKKLKYIWFILFLAILTAGFYIIRIKSTDDMQQNVYEEWSKYYVVTHGKSAYIKTATDEDATTALSEGQGYGMYIAVEAARKGADSKEEFSKLYRYYMDHRTAGTQLMSWKQNIKADGSIEDLSNSATDGDLYIAYSLIKAAELWSDKADTYKKQAKLLLNDILAYNYNAETKSLTVGNWAVKGTDYYDLVRTSDVLPEQFDVFYDFSKNDTWKTIKSSMLNSLEKMSDQHKTGLFPDFMWVRESGEVKAAKANLVASKYDGDYYYNACRMPYNLARSKDKQSQKMLKKMMNFFMKQKSIYAGYKLNGKRLDAHQSASFDAPIFYAAKKLDHKYERLHQQEKKVFMDGLSSTNYYDSALTTMAVLGD
;
A
#
# COMPACT_ATOMS: atom_id res chain seq x y z
N MET A 1 38.50 38.81 -30.90
CA MET A 1 37.51 37.70 -30.87
C MET A 1 37.71 36.63 -29.78
N LYS A 2 38.95 36.28 -29.36
CA LYS A 2 39.19 35.19 -28.38
C LYS A 2 38.70 35.46 -26.93
N LYS A 3 38.82 36.68 -26.40
CA LYS A 3 38.40 37.02 -25.02
C LYS A 3 36.88 36.91 -24.78
N LYS A 4 36.03 37.24 -25.77
CA LYS A 4 34.57 37.08 -25.65
C LYS A 4 34.16 35.61 -25.59
N LYS A 5 34.71 34.75 -26.46
CA LYS A 5 34.46 33.30 -26.43
C LYS A 5 34.87 32.65 -25.11
N LEU A 6 36.00 33.08 -24.53
CA LEU A 6 36.45 32.58 -23.22
C LEU A 6 35.47 32.95 -22.09
N LYS A 7 34.92 34.18 -22.08
CA LYS A 7 33.88 34.59 -21.12
C LYS A 7 32.61 33.74 -21.21
N TYR A 8 32.18 33.38 -22.42
CA TYR A 8 31.03 32.48 -22.61
C TYR A 8 31.32 31.06 -22.11
N ILE A 9 32.54 30.54 -22.32
CA ILE A 9 32.94 29.22 -21.79
C ILE A 9 32.91 29.23 -20.25
N TRP A 10 33.48 30.25 -19.60
CA TRP A 10 33.44 30.37 -18.14
C TRP A 10 32.02 30.55 -17.60
N PHE A 11 31.15 31.27 -18.31
CA PHE A 11 29.74 31.43 -17.93
C PHE A 11 28.96 30.11 -18.04
N ILE A 12 29.17 29.34 -19.11
CA ILE A 12 28.57 28.01 -19.27
C ILE A 12 29.08 27.05 -18.19
N LEU A 13 30.37 27.09 -17.88
CA LEU A 13 30.98 26.24 -16.85
C LEU A 13 30.45 26.60 -15.45
N PHE A 14 30.27 27.89 -15.16
CA PHE A 14 29.61 28.35 -13.93
C PHE A 14 28.15 27.89 -13.85
N LEU A 15 27.37 28.02 -14.92
CA LEU A 15 26.00 27.50 -14.99
C LEU A 15 25.95 25.99 -14.77
N ALA A 16 26.85 25.23 -15.39
CA ALA A 16 26.95 23.79 -15.21
C ALA A 16 27.23 23.42 -13.74
N ILE A 17 28.22 24.07 -13.10
CA ILE A 17 28.54 23.88 -11.68
C ILE A 17 27.34 24.23 -10.79
N LEU A 18 26.65 25.34 -11.07
CA LEU A 18 25.50 25.78 -10.31
C LEU A 18 24.31 24.82 -10.46
N THR A 19 24.03 24.34 -11.67
CA THR A 19 23.01 23.30 -11.91
C THR A 19 23.35 21.97 -11.25
N ALA A 20 24.62 21.55 -11.31
CA ALA A 20 25.11 20.36 -10.61
C ALA A 20 24.99 20.52 -9.09
N GLY A 21 25.32 21.70 -8.55
CA GLY A 21 25.15 22.03 -7.14
C GLY A 21 23.69 21.94 -6.69
N PHE A 22 22.76 22.54 -7.43
CA PHE A 22 21.32 22.43 -7.13
C PHE A 22 20.81 20.99 -7.26
N TYR A 23 21.31 20.24 -8.24
CA TYR A 23 20.98 18.83 -8.41
C TYR A 23 21.45 17.98 -7.21
N ILE A 24 22.68 18.18 -6.75
CA ILE A 24 23.24 17.51 -5.56
C ILE A 24 22.45 17.87 -4.30
N ILE A 25 22.15 19.16 -4.09
CA ILE A 25 21.34 19.61 -2.94
C ILE A 25 19.95 18.95 -2.96
N ARG A 26 19.33 18.87 -4.14
CA ARG A 26 18.01 18.25 -4.30
C ARG A 26 18.04 16.74 -4.01
N ILE A 27 19.06 16.02 -4.50
CA ILE A 27 19.23 14.59 -4.21
C ILE A 27 19.40 14.39 -2.71
N LYS A 28 20.36 15.10 -2.11
CA LYS A 28 20.64 14.98 -0.67
C LYS A 28 19.40 15.28 0.17
N SER A 29 18.65 16.33 -0.16
CA SER A 29 17.39 16.66 0.51
C SER A 29 16.32 15.58 0.36
N THR A 30 16.33 14.81 -0.73
CA THR A 30 15.38 13.70 -0.95
C THR A 30 15.79 12.49 -0.13
N ASP A 31 17.07 12.13 -0.14
CA ASP A 31 17.61 11.01 0.64
C ASP A 31 17.44 11.28 2.15
N ASP A 32 17.77 12.49 2.61
CA ASP A 32 17.59 12.92 4.00
C ASP A 32 16.10 12.83 4.41
N MET A 33 15.17 13.24 3.53
CA MET A 33 13.73 13.12 3.79
C MET A 33 13.28 11.66 3.88
N GLN A 34 13.75 10.78 2.99
CA GLN A 34 13.41 9.36 3.01
C GLN A 34 13.91 8.67 4.28
N GLN A 35 15.14 8.97 4.69
CA GLN A 35 15.73 8.46 5.91
C GLN A 35 14.98 8.96 7.16
N ASN A 36 14.71 10.27 7.25
CA ASN A 36 13.99 10.86 8.38
C ASN A 36 12.58 10.28 8.54
N VAL A 37 11.83 10.15 7.44
CA VAL A 37 10.48 9.58 7.47
C VAL A 37 10.50 8.12 7.93
N TYR A 38 11.48 7.32 7.48
CA TYR A 38 11.64 5.94 7.96
C TYR A 38 12.00 5.88 9.45
N GLU A 39 12.91 6.75 9.93
CA GLU A 39 13.30 6.81 11.34
C GLU A 39 12.12 7.21 12.24
N GLU A 40 11.31 8.19 11.83
CA GLU A 40 10.07 8.55 12.53
C GLU A 40 9.07 7.40 12.55
N TRP A 41 8.89 6.73 11.41
CA TRP A 41 8.00 5.56 11.29
C TRP A 41 8.40 4.46 12.27
N SER A 42 9.67 4.06 12.23
CA SER A 42 10.22 3.01 13.09
C SER A 42 10.03 3.40 14.56
N LYS A 43 10.39 4.62 14.93
CA LYS A 43 10.25 5.15 16.30
C LYS A 43 8.81 5.12 16.82
N TYR A 44 7.83 5.51 16.01
CA TYR A 44 6.46 5.67 16.47
C TYR A 44 5.65 4.37 16.48
N TYR A 45 5.92 3.49 15.51
CA TYR A 45 5.02 2.38 15.19
C TYR A 45 5.65 1.00 15.34
N VAL A 46 6.97 0.86 15.25
CA VAL A 46 7.63 -0.44 15.42
C VAL A 46 7.89 -0.68 16.91
N VAL A 47 7.17 -1.65 17.49
CA VAL A 47 7.35 -2.04 18.88
C VAL A 47 8.10 -3.36 18.95
N THR A 48 9.32 -3.30 19.47
CA THR A 48 10.19 -4.48 19.62
C THR A 48 9.99 -5.15 20.98
N HIS A 49 9.78 -6.47 20.99
CA HIS A 49 9.75 -7.30 22.18
C HIS A 49 10.70 -8.49 22.02
N GLY A 50 11.90 -8.38 22.59
CA GLY A 50 12.94 -9.39 22.46
C GLY A 50 13.37 -9.60 21.00
N LYS A 51 13.04 -10.76 20.42
CA LYS A 51 13.41 -11.16 19.05
C LYS A 51 12.29 -10.95 18.02
N SER A 52 11.14 -10.42 18.42
CA SER A 52 10.02 -10.10 17.55
C SER A 52 9.68 -8.61 17.61
N ALA A 53 9.02 -8.10 16.59
CA ALA A 53 8.51 -6.74 16.55
C ALA A 53 7.16 -6.71 15.83
N TYR A 54 6.27 -5.84 16.28
CA TYR A 54 4.96 -5.62 15.65
C TYR A 54 4.74 -4.15 15.31
N ILE A 55 3.79 -3.90 14.43
CA ILE A 55 3.33 -2.55 14.13
C ILE A 55 2.14 -2.19 15.02
N LYS A 56 2.33 -1.16 15.85
CA LYS A 56 1.29 -0.59 16.72
C LYS A 56 0.29 0.19 15.88
N THR A 57 -0.93 -0.33 15.74
CA THR A 57 -1.97 0.28 14.89
C THR A 57 -2.98 1.11 15.67
N ALA A 58 -3.24 0.74 16.93
CA ALA A 58 -4.06 1.50 17.85
C ALA A 58 -3.61 1.22 19.30
N THR A 59 -3.92 2.14 20.20
CA THR A 59 -3.71 1.99 21.65
C THR A 59 -4.94 2.53 22.36
N ASP A 60 -5.55 1.68 23.18
CA ASP A 60 -6.60 2.02 24.13
C ASP A 60 -6.02 1.91 25.56
N GLU A 61 -6.78 2.33 26.59
CA GLU A 61 -6.28 2.41 27.99
C GLU A 61 -5.67 1.09 28.50
N ASP A 62 -6.20 -0.07 28.07
CA ASP A 62 -5.81 -1.39 28.60
C ASP A 62 -5.05 -2.27 27.60
N ALA A 63 -4.96 -1.88 26.32
CA ALA A 63 -4.41 -2.74 25.27
C ALA A 63 -3.85 -1.98 24.06
N THR A 64 -2.86 -2.59 23.43
CA THR A 64 -2.35 -2.22 22.11
C THR A 64 -2.90 -3.18 21.07
N THR A 65 -3.28 -2.66 19.90
CA THR A 65 -3.69 -3.48 18.74
C THR A 65 -2.59 -3.52 17.69
N ALA A 66 -2.26 -4.73 17.23
CA ALA A 66 -1.55 -4.94 15.97
C ALA A 66 -2.49 -5.58 14.95
N LEU A 67 -2.32 -5.24 13.67
CA LEU A 67 -3.09 -5.81 12.57
C LEU A 67 -2.14 -6.46 11.56
N SER A 68 -2.60 -7.51 10.87
CA SER A 68 -1.81 -8.12 9.78
C SER A 68 -1.55 -7.13 8.64
N GLU A 69 -2.48 -6.19 8.39
CA GLU A 69 -2.28 -5.07 7.46
C GLU A 69 -1.05 -4.24 7.87
N GLY A 70 -1.02 -3.80 9.13
CA GLY A 70 0.12 -3.05 9.68
C GLY A 70 1.40 -3.85 9.64
N GLN A 71 1.35 -5.14 9.96
CA GLN A 71 2.52 -6.01 9.87
C GLN A 71 3.06 -6.09 8.43
N GLY A 72 2.18 -6.27 7.45
CA GLY A 72 2.53 -6.26 6.03
C GLY A 72 3.15 -4.93 5.58
N TYR A 73 2.58 -3.79 5.99
CA TYR A 73 3.15 -2.48 5.69
C TYR A 73 4.50 -2.26 6.37
N GLY A 74 4.66 -2.65 7.63
CA GLY A 74 5.94 -2.53 8.34
C GLY A 74 7.05 -3.33 7.66
N MET A 75 6.75 -4.58 7.28
CA MET A 75 7.70 -5.42 6.53
C MET A 75 8.04 -4.81 5.18
N TYR A 76 7.06 -4.24 4.49
CA TYR A 76 7.25 -3.59 3.20
C TYR A 76 8.09 -2.31 3.31
N ILE A 77 7.79 -1.47 4.30
CA ILE A 77 8.51 -0.22 4.59
C ILE A 77 9.98 -0.53 4.93
N ALA A 78 10.25 -1.54 5.75
CA ALA A 78 11.62 -1.92 6.07
C ALA A 78 12.40 -2.35 4.80
N VAL A 79 11.78 -3.10 3.89
CA VAL A 79 12.39 -3.46 2.59
C VAL A 79 12.70 -2.24 1.73
N GLU A 80 11.76 -1.31 1.58
CA GLU A 80 11.99 -0.11 0.77
C GLU A 80 13.01 0.83 1.41
N ALA A 81 13.00 0.98 2.74
CA ALA A 81 14.01 1.73 3.46
C ALA A 81 15.42 1.15 3.22
N ALA A 82 15.58 -0.18 3.25
CA ALA A 82 16.86 -0.83 2.91
C ALA A 82 17.31 -0.52 1.48
N ARG A 83 16.39 -0.49 0.51
CA ARG A 83 16.70 -0.09 -0.88
C ARG A 83 17.15 1.36 -1.00
N LYS A 84 16.72 2.21 -0.06
CA LYS A 84 17.15 3.61 0.06
C LYS A 84 18.39 3.80 0.94
N GLY A 85 18.98 2.71 1.43
CA GLY A 85 20.25 2.74 2.19
C GLY A 85 20.11 2.70 3.70
N ALA A 86 18.90 2.58 4.25
CA ALA A 86 18.70 2.40 5.69
C ALA A 86 19.13 0.99 6.15
N ASP A 87 19.70 0.88 7.36
CA ASP A 87 19.98 -0.42 7.97
C ASP A 87 18.73 -0.99 8.68
N SER A 88 17.80 -1.52 7.89
CA SER A 88 16.49 -2.02 8.35
C SER A 88 16.39 -3.54 8.43
N LYS A 89 17.48 -4.27 8.17
CA LYS A 89 17.46 -5.74 8.07
C LYS A 89 17.08 -6.43 9.38
N GLU A 90 17.58 -5.91 10.51
CA GLU A 90 17.26 -6.46 11.83
C GLU A 90 15.78 -6.21 12.17
N GLU A 91 15.28 -5.00 11.89
CA GLU A 91 13.87 -4.65 12.06
C GLU A 91 12.97 -5.58 11.24
N PHE A 92 13.26 -5.77 9.94
CA PHE A 92 12.53 -6.71 9.10
C PHE A 92 12.55 -8.13 9.68
N SER A 93 13.69 -8.59 10.19
CA SER A 93 13.81 -9.94 10.76
C SER A 93 12.93 -10.12 12.01
N LYS A 94 12.80 -9.08 12.83
CA LYS A 94 11.91 -9.07 14.01
C LYS A 94 10.43 -9.01 13.60
N LEU A 95 10.10 -8.20 12.59
CA LEU A 95 8.74 -8.14 12.02
C LEU A 95 8.34 -9.48 11.40
N TYR A 96 9.24 -10.10 10.65
CA TYR A 96 9.05 -11.45 10.11
C TYR A 96 8.81 -12.48 11.21
N ARG A 97 9.57 -12.42 12.30
CA ARG A 97 9.39 -13.33 13.44
C ARG A 97 8.01 -13.18 14.06
N TYR A 98 7.53 -11.96 14.25
CA TYR A 98 6.18 -11.71 14.76
C TYR A 98 5.09 -12.30 13.84
N TYR A 99 5.19 -12.07 12.53
CA TYR A 99 4.31 -12.73 11.56
C TYR A 99 4.28 -14.25 11.75
N MET A 100 5.46 -14.89 11.85
CA MET A 100 5.55 -16.35 12.00
C MET A 100 4.91 -16.88 13.28
N ASP A 101 4.96 -16.09 14.36
CA ASP A 101 4.46 -16.44 15.68
C ASP A 101 2.93 -16.23 15.79
N HIS A 102 2.34 -15.35 14.98
CA HIS A 102 0.91 -14.98 15.00
C HIS A 102 0.15 -15.44 13.74
N ARG A 103 0.48 -16.62 13.23
CA ARG A 103 -0.26 -17.25 12.12
C ARG A 103 -1.54 -17.91 12.60
N THR A 104 -2.56 -17.89 11.75
CA THR A 104 -3.78 -18.67 11.96
C THR A 104 -3.41 -20.16 12.01
N ALA A 105 -3.86 -20.85 13.07
CA ALA A 105 -3.50 -22.24 13.34
C ALA A 105 -3.71 -23.15 12.13
N GLY A 106 -2.70 -23.98 11.82
CA GLY A 106 -2.73 -24.90 10.68
C GLY A 106 -2.50 -24.27 9.31
N THR A 107 -2.27 -22.96 9.24
CA THR A 107 -2.06 -22.23 7.98
C THR A 107 -0.78 -21.38 8.03
N GLN A 108 -0.47 -20.74 6.91
CA GLN A 108 0.59 -19.75 6.74
C GLN A 108 0.08 -18.32 6.83
N LEU A 109 -1.24 -18.12 6.83
CA LEU A 109 -1.89 -16.81 6.89
C LEU A 109 -1.70 -16.20 8.27
N MET A 110 -1.57 -14.87 8.33
CA MET A 110 -1.48 -14.17 9.61
C MET A 110 -2.87 -13.97 10.22
N SER A 111 -2.99 -14.11 11.54
CA SER A 111 -4.17 -13.61 12.25
C SER A 111 -4.34 -12.12 11.95
N TRP A 112 -5.55 -11.69 11.62
CA TRP A 112 -5.76 -10.32 11.15
C TRP A 112 -5.58 -9.27 12.25
N LYS A 113 -5.76 -9.65 13.52
CA LYS A 113 -5.71 -8.75 14.67
C LYS A 113 -5.15 -9.46 15.90
N GLN A 114 -4.23 -8.78 16.58
CA GLN A 114 -3.68 -9.17 17.87
C GLN A 114 -4.03 -8.10 18.91
N ASN A 115 -4.62 -8.53 20.03
CA ASN A 115 -4.78 -7.69 21.22
C ASN A 115 -3.59 -7.96 22.15
N ILE A 116 -2.70 -6.98 22.28
CA ILE A 116 -1.57 -7.02 23.20
C ILE A 116 -1.98 -6.33 24.51
N LYS A 117 -2.11 -7.11 25.59
CA LYS A 117 -2.50 -6.60 26.92
C LYS A 117 -1.32 -5.95 27.63
N ALA A 118 -1.60 -5.16 28.66
CA ALA A 118 -0.58 -4.48 29.46
C ALA A 118 0.43 -5.43 30.14
N ASP A 119 0.04 -6.69 30.42
CA ASP A 119 0.92 -7.73 30.98
C ASP A 119 1.83 -8.41 29.94
N GLY A 120 1.72 -8.01 28.66
CA GLY A 120 2.48 -8.57 27.54
C GLY A 120 1.87 -9.81 26.91
N SER A 121 0.74 -10.32 27.43
CA SER A 121 0.01 -11.41 26.78
C SER A 121 -0.63 -10.94 25.48
N ILE A 122 -0.62 -11.82 24.47
CA ILE A 122 -1.15 -11.54 23.14
C ILE A 122 -2.30 -12.50 22.86
N GLU A 123 -3.46 -11.94 22.54
CA GLU A 123 -4.61 -12.69 22.05
C GLU A 123 -4.73 -12.51 20.54
N ASP A 124 -4.60 -13.61 19.81
CA ASP A 124 -4.78 -13.66 18.37
C ASP A 124 -6.26 -13.88 18.04
N LEU A 125 -6.87 -12.96 17.30
CA LEU A 125 -8.23 -13.16 16.81
C LEU A 125 -8.23 -14.21 15.68
N SER A 126 -9.35 -14.92 15.58
CA SER A 126 -9.59 -15.84 14.48
C SER A 126 -9.59 -15.11 13.12
N ASN A 127 -9.16 -15.85 12.09
CA ASN A 127 -9.16 -15.45 10.68
C ASN A 127 -8.02 -14.51 10.26
N SER A 128 -7.82 -14.46 8.95
CA SER A 128 -6.88 -13.59 8.26
C SER A 128 -7.60 -12.48 7.50
N ALA A 129 -6.84 -11.46 7.12
CA ALA A 129 -7.25 -10.42 6.19
C ALA A 129 -6.30 -10.44 4.98
N THR A 130 -6.87 -10.52 3.79
CA THR A 130 -6.12 -10.85 2.57
C THR A 130 -5.08 -9.79 2.20
N ASP A 131 -5.36 -8.50 2.42
CA ASP A 131 -4.40 -7.41 2.21
C ASP A 131 -3.12 -7.55 3.03
N GLY A 132 -3.24 -7.89 4.32
CA GLY A 132 -2.08 -8.16 5.18
C GLY A 132 -1.22 -9.30 4.63
N ASP A 133 -1.83 -10.43 4.28
CA ASP A 133 -1.10 -11.57 3.74
C ASP A 133 -0.43 -11.28 2.39
N LEU A 134 -1.07 -10.50 1.51
CA LEU A 134 -0.48 -10.08 0.23
C LEU A 134 0.77 -9.22 0.45
N TYR A 135 0.71 -8.23 1.35
CA TYR A 135 1.87 -7.38 1.65
C TYR A 135 2.98 -8.16 2.37
N ILE A 136 2.67 -9.11 3.25
CA ILE A 136 3.67 -9.99 3.88
C ILE A 136 4.36 -10.84 2.82
N ALA A 137 3.60 -11.50 1.95
CA ALA A 137 4.16 -12.33 0.87
C ALA A 137 5.05 -11.50 -0.07
N TYR A 138 4.59 -10.31 -0.47
CA TYR A 138 5.35 -9.39 -1.30
C TYR A 138 6.66 -8.98 -0.64
N SER A 139 6.59 -8.59 0.64
CA SER A 139 7.76 -8.16 1.40
C SER A 139 8.78 -9.28 1.59
N LEU A 140 8.35 -10.53 1.78
CA LEU A 140 9.24 -11.69 1.84
C LEU A 140 9.99 -11.93 0.52
N ILE A 141 9.31 -11.81 -0.61
CA ILE A 141 9.94 -11.94 -1.93
C ILE A 141 11.00 -10.84 -2.10
N LYS A 142 10.65 -9.59 -1.76
CA LYS A 142 11.57 -8.46 -1.90
C LYS A 142 12.74 -8.52 -0.91
N ALA A 143 12.51 -8.98 0.32
CA ALA A 143 13.55 -9.25 1.29
C ALA A 143 14.54 -10.32 0.81
N ALA A 144 14.05 -11.36 0.13
CA ALA A 144 14.91 -12.39 -0.45
C ALA A 144 15.78 -11.90 -1.62
N GLU A 145 15.33 -10.87 -2.34
CA GLU A 145 16.12 -10.19 -3.38
C GLU A 145 17.24 -9.34 -2.74
N LEU A 146 16.99 -8.75 -1.57
CA LEU A 146 17.93 -7.82 -0.90
C LEU A 146 18.96 -8.50 -0.01
N TRP A 147 18.56 -9.51 0.77
CA TRP A 147 19.40 -10.11 1.80
C TRP A 147 19.73 -11.57 1.50
N SER A 148 20.82 -11.77 0.76
CA SER A 148 21.24 -13.08 0.23
C SER A 148 21.44 -14.15 1.30
N ASP A 149 21.87 -13.79 2.51
CA ASP A 149 22.09 -14.71 3.64
C ASP A 149 20.80 -15.26 4.26
N LYS A 150 19.65 -14.62 4.01
CA LYS A 150 18.32 -15.07 4.45
C LYS A 150 17.39 -15.44 3.30
N ALA A 151 17.86 -15.31 2.06
CA ALA A 151 17.03 -15.46 0.86
C ALA A 151 16.24 -16.77 0.83
N ASP A 152 16.86 -17.91 1.10
CA ASP A 152 16.17 -19.20 1.07
C ASP A 152 15.06 -19.32 2.12
N THR A 153 15.25 -18.72 3.30
CA THR A 153 14.22 -18.68 4.35
C THR A 153 13.01 -17.89 3.88
N TYR A 154 13.23 -16.68 3.36
CA TYR A 154 12.15 -15.81 2.93
C TYR A 154 11.46 -16.33 1.67
N LYS A 155 12.18 -16.89 0.70
CA LYS A 155 11.59 -17.54 -0.48
C LYS A 155 10.72 -18.73 -0.09
N LYS A 156 11.22 -19.60 0.79
CA LYS A 156 10.44 -20.75 1.26
C LYS A 156 9.14 -20.29 1.91
N GLN A 157 9.20 -19.31 2.81
CA GLN A 157 8.02 -18.82 3.49
C GLN A 157 7.05 -18.08 2.55
N ALA A 158 7.56 -17.27 1.63
CA ALA A 158 6.72 -16.61 0.61
C ALA A 158 5.95 -17.64 -0.24
N LYS A 159 6.60 -18.72 -0.66
CA LYS A 159 5.95 -19.77 -1.45
C LYS A 159 4.84 -20.48 -0.67
N LEU A 160 5.08 -20.77 0.61
CA LEU A 160 4.09 -21.36 1.50
C LEU A 160 2.89 -20.42 1.70
N LEU A 161 3.14 -19.14 1.98
CA LEU A 161 2.08 -18.14 2.14
C LEU A 161 1.26 -17.93 0.86
N LEU A 162 1.88 -17.82 -0.31
CA LEU A 162 1.16 -17.69 -1.58
C LEU A 162 0.25 -18.89 -1.88
N ASN A 163 0.69 -20.10 -1.54
CA ASN A 163 -0.15 -21.30 -1.69
C ASN A 163 -1.38 -21.22 -0.78
N ASP A 164 -1.22 -20.79 0.46
CA ASP A 164 -2.33 -20.65 1.41
C ASP A 164 -3.29 -19.51 1.03
N ILE A 165 -2.78 -18.39 0.49
CA ILE A 165 -3.65 -17.34 -0.03
C ILE A 165 -4.56 -17.90 -1.14
N LEU A 166 -4.02 -18.71 -2.06
CA LEU A 166 -4.82 -19.35 -3.11
C LEU A 166 -5.74 -20.45 -2.58
N ALA A 167 -5.39 -21.12 -1.48
CA ALA A 167 -6.21 -22.17 -0.89
C ALA A 167 -7.41 -21.60 -0.10
N TYR A 168 -7.23 -20.48 0.59
CA TYR A 168 -8.18 -19.98 1.58
C TYR A 168 -8.82 -18.63 1.21
N ASN A 169 -8.16 -17.81 0.40
CA ASN A 169 -8.58 -16.43 0.09
C ASN A 169 -8.90 -16.22 -1.40
N TYR A 170 -9.31 -17.28 -2.11
CA TYR A 170 -9.57 -17.26 -3.55
C TYR A 170 -10.97 -17.77 -3.90
N ASN A 171 -11.72 -16.96 -4.62
CA ASN A 171 -12.98 -17.35 -5.23
C ASN A 171 -12.74 -17.85 -6.65
N ALA A 172 -12.94 -19.16 -6.88
CA ALA A 172 -12.67 -19.79 -8.18
C ALA A 172 -13.73 -19.46 -9.25
N GLU A 173 -14.94 -19.09 -8.85
CA GLU A 173 -16.06 -18.74 -9.74
C GLU A 173 -15.83 -17.36 -10.36
N THR A 174 -15.46 -16.39 -9.52
CA THR A 174 -15.19 -15.00 -9.94
C THR A 174 -13.71 -14.75 -10.27
N LYS A 175 -12.85 -15.75 -10.01
CA LYS A 175 -11.39 -15.67 -10.17
C LYS A 175 -10.78 -14.47 -9.45
N SER A 176 -11.35 -14.11 -8.30
CA SER A 176 -10.96 -12.95 -7.50
C SER A 176 -10.49 -13.37 -6.12
N LEU A 177 -9.67 -12.55 -5.48
CA LEU A 177 -9.36 -12.72 -4.07
C LEU A 177 -10.56 -12.31 -3.22
N THR A 178 -10.81 -13.07 -2.16
CA THR A 178 -11.83 -12.75 -1.15
C THR A 178 -11.23 -11.81 -0.10
N VAL A 179 -12.05 -11.26 0.79
CA VAL A 179 -11.61 -10.29 1.81
C VAL A 179 -10.80 -10.91 2.97
N GLY A 180 -10.82 -12.24 3.07
CA GLY A 180 -10.14 -13.02 4.11
C GLY A 180 -10.58 -14.48 4.07
N ASN A 181 -9.92 -15.34 4.84
CA ASN A 181 -10.19 -16.80 4.86
C ASN A 181 -11.56 -17.19 5.44
N TRP A 182 -12.34 -16.21 5.89
CA TRP A 182 -13.71 -16.38 6.38
C TRP A 182 -14.76 -16.15 5.29
N ALA A 183 -14.41 -15.46 4.20
CA ALA A 183 -15.27 -15.22 3.05
C ALA A 183 -15.15 -16.39 2.07
N VAL A 184 -15.69 -17.55 2.47
CA VAL A 184 -15.57 -18.82 1.72
C VAL A 184 -16.85 -19.20 0.99
N LYS A 185 -16.77 -20.18 0.08
CA LYS A 185 -17.91 -20.68 -0.68
C LYS A 185 -19.05 -21.10 0.25
N GLY A 186 -20.26 -20.63 -0.05
CA GLY A 186 -21.46 -20.85 0.76
C GLY A 186 -21.73 -19.77 1.82
N THR A 187 -20.83 -18.80 2.00
CA THR A 187 -21.09 -17.60 2.81
C THR A 187 -21.62 -16.46 1.93
N ASP A 188 -22.32 -15.51 2.55
CA ASP A 188 -22.80 -14.30 1.87
C ASP A 188 -21.66 -13.43 1.32
N TYR A 189 -20.42 -13.64 1.78
CA TYR A 189 -19.26 -12.79 1.51
C TYR A 189 -18.33 -13.37 0.44
N TYR A 190 -18.60 -14.56 -0.13
CA TYR A 190 -17.69 -15.22 -1.07
C TYR A 190 -17.39 -14.38 -2.32
N ASP A 191 -18.37 -13.61 -2.77
CA ASP A 191 -18.28 -12.71 -3.93
C ASP A 191 -17.84 -11.28 -3.57
N LEU A 192 -17.53 -11.03 -2.30
CA LEU A 192 -17.13 -9.71 -1.85
C LEU A 192 -15.65 -9.48 -2.14
N VAL A 193 -15.36 -8.36 -2.80
CA VAL A 193 -14.01 -7.88 -3.08
C VAL A 193 -13.82 -6.56 -2.35
N ARG A 194 -12.76 -6.46 -1.55
CA ARG A 194 -12.25 -5.18 -1.08
C ARG A 194 -11.36 -4.60 -2.17
N THR A 195 -11.71 -3.42 -2.67
CA THR A 195 -11.08 -2.91 -3.90
C THR A 195 -9.59 -2.64 -3.73
N SER A 196 -9.17 -2.24 -2.52
CA SER A 196 -7.76 -2.03 -2.17
C SER A 196 -6.89 -3.27 -2.20
N ASP A 197 -7.46 -4.46 -2.30
CA ASP A 197 -6.73 -5.73 -2.38
C ASP A 197 -6.32 -6.04 -3.84
N VAL A 198 -6.72 -5.20 -4.79
CA VAL A 198 -6.28 -5.28 -6.19
C VAL A 198 -4.89 -4.65 -6.33
N LEU A 199 -3.87 -5.51 -6.31
CA LEU A 199 -2.45 -5.13 -6.27
C LEU A 199 -1.73 -5.60 -7.55
N PRO A 200 -1.96 -4.97 -8.72
CA PRO A 200 -1.54 -5.52 -10.00
C PRO A 200 -0.02 -5.72 -10.17
N GLU A 201 0.83 -4.87 -9.58
CA GLU A 201 2.29 -5.09 -9.56
C GLU A 201 2.65 -6.30 -8.70
N GLN A 202 2.04 -6.42 -7.52
CA GLN A 202 2.33 -7.54 -6.61
C GLN A 202 1.90 -8.88 -7.23
N PHE A 203 0.76 -8.91 -7.93
CA PHE A 203 0.32 -10.11 -8.65
C PHE A 203 1.29 -10.51 -9.77
N ASP A 204 1.89 -9.56 -10.49
CA ASP A 204 2.95 -9.85 -11.46
C ASP A 204 4.18 -10.45 -10.74
N VAL A 205 4.59 -9.88 -9.60
CA VAL A 205 5.71 -10.40 -8.79
C VAL A 205 5.40 -11.80 -8.24
N PHE A 206 4.17 -12.07 -7.81
CA PHE A 206 3.77 -13.40 -7.35
C PHE A 206 3.79 -14.42 -8.47
N TYR A 207 3.37 -14.05 -9.68
CA TYR A 207 3.52 -14.90 -10.86
C TYR A 207 5.01 -15.15 -11.16
N ASP A 208 5.83 -14.11 -11.21
CA ASP A 208 7.24 -14.24 -11.55
C ASP A 208 8.01 -15.09 -10.53
N PHE A 209 7.64 -14.99 -9.26
CA PHE A 209 8.23 -15.76 -8.18
C PHE A 209 7.74 -17.22 -8.15
N SER A 210 6.42 -17.45 -8.20
CA SER A 210 5.83 -18.78 -8.00
C SER A 210 5.68 -19.61 -9.28
N LYS A 211 5.69 -18.95 -10.44
CA LYS A 211 5.31 -19.50 -11.76
C LYS A 211 3.89 -20.08 -11.82
N ASN A 212 3.01 -19.68 -10.91
CA ASN A 212 1.60 -20.10 -10.90
C ASN A 212 0.74 -19.09 -11.69
N ASP A 213 0.20 -19.51 -12.85
CA ASP A 213 -0.63 -18.66 -13.73
C ASP A 213 -1.97 -18.21 -13.10
N THR A 214 -2.36 -18.77 -11.95
CA THR A 214 -3.51 -18.29 -11.18
C THR A 214 -3.36 -16.80 -10.83
N TRP A 215 -2.14 -16.33 -10.54
CA TRP A 215 -1.89 -14.92 -10.24
C TRP A 215 -2.15 -13.98 -11.42
N LYS A 216 -1.84 -14.40 -12.65
CA LYS A 216 -2.23 -13.64 -13.86
C LYS A 216 -3.75 -13.61 -14.03
N THR A 217 -4.39 -14.74 -13.75
CA THR A 217 -5.84 -14.88 -13.86
C THR A 217 -6.54 -13.95 -12.85
N ILE A 218 -6.07 -13.93 -11.61
CA ILE A 218 -6.53 -13.02 -10.55
C ILE A 218 -6.35 -11.57 -10.98
N LYS A 219 -5.15 -11.19 -11.43
CA LYS A 219 -4.87 -9.82 -11.90
C LYS A 219 -5.86 -9.39 -12.98
N SER A 220 -6.03 -10.21 -14.01
CA SER A 220 -6.94 -9.91 -15.13
C SER A 220 -8.39 -9.80 -14.65
N SER A 221 -8.89 -10.76 -13.86
CA SER A 221 -10.28 -10.76 -13.39
C SER A 221 -10.59 -9.57 -12.50
N MET A 222 -9.71 -9.26 -11.55
CA MET A 222 -9.90 -8.15 -10.62
C MET A 222 -9.78 -6.79 -11.32
N LEU A 223 -8.84 -6.61 -12.25
CA LEU A 223 -8.76 -5.37 -13.05
C LEU A 223 -9.99 -5.19 -13.96
N ASN A 224 -10.51 -6.26 -14.57
CA ASN A 224 -11.76 -6.20 -15.33
C ASN A 224 -12.95 -5.79 -14.47
N SER A 225 -13.01 -6.30 -13.23
CA SER A 225 -14.07 -5.95 -12.28
C SER A 225 -13.98 -4.49 -11.83
N LEU A 226 -12.76 -4.01 -11.55
CA LEU A 226 -12.52 -2.58 -11.28
C LEU A 226 -12.89 -1.71 -12.47
N GLU A 227 -12.55 -2.10 -13.70
CA GLU A 227 -12.86 -1.28 -14.88
C GLU A 227 -14.37 -1.12 -15.06
N LYS A 228 -15.12 -2.22 -14.92
CA LYS A 228 -16.59 -2.19 -14.92
C LYS A 228 -17.14 -1.27 -13.83
N MET A 229 -16.58 -1.30 -12.62
CA MET A 229 -17.00 -0.42 -11.52
C MET A 229 -16.70 1.04 -11.86
N SER A 230 -15.47 1.32 -12.29
CA SER A 230 -15.00 2.65 -12.69
C SER A 230 -15.88 3.26 -13.78
N ASP A 231 -16.37 2.46 -14.71
CA ASP A 231 -17.20 2.89 -15.84
C ASP A 231 -18.65 3.24 -15.48
N GLN A 232 -19.12 2.91 -14.26
CA GLN A 232 -20.45 3.30 -13.78
C GLN A 232 -20.57 4.80 -13.46
N HIS A 233 -19.46 5.52 -13.33
CA HIS A 233 -19.46 6.94 -13.00
C HIS A 233 -18.30 7.71 -13.65
N LYS A 234 -18.45 9.05 -13.70
CA LYS A 234 -17.48 9.93 -14.37
C LYS A 234 -16.19 10.13 -13.58
N THR A 235 -16.22 9.88 -12.27
CA THR A 235 -15.09 10.16 -11.37
C THR A 235 -13.99 9.11 -11.44
N GLY A 236 -14.31 7.87 -11.82
CA GLY A 236 -13.39 6.73 -11.75
C GLY A 236 -13.00 6.27 -10.34
N LEU A 237 -13.65 6.78 -9.28
CA LEU A 237 -13.47 6.35 -7.89
C LEU A 237 -13.90 4.89 -7.65
N PHE A 238 -13.33 4.23 -6.65
CA PHE A 238 -13.72 2.87 -6.28
C PHE A 238 -14.40 2.86 -4.90
N PRO A 239 -15.40 2.01 -4.66
CA PRO A 239 -15.92 1.81 -3.31
C PRO A 239 -14.92 1.03 -2.46
N ASP A 240 -14.96 1.15 -1.14
CA ASP A 240 -14.18 0.31 -0.23
C ASP A 240 -14.41 -1.18 -0.52
N PHE A 241 -15.67 -1.57 -0.70
CA PHE A 241 -16.07 -2.94 -1.04
C PHE A 241 -17.04 -2.96 -2.23
N MET A 242 -16.92 -4.01 -3.05
CA MET A 242 -17.84 -4.29 -4.14
C MET A 242 -18.16 -5.78 -4.23
N TRP A 243 -19.37 -6.09 -4.67
CA TRP A 243 -19.76 -7.42 -5.10
C TRP A 243 -19.29 -7.64 -6.52
N VAL A 244 -18.68 -8.80 -6.78
CA VAL A 244 -18.34 -9.30 -8.11
C VAL A 244 -19.05 -10.63 -8.30
N ARG A 245 -20.04 -10.70 -9.19
CA ARG A 245 -20.79 -11.93 -9.45
C ARG A 245 -20.16 -12.73 -10.58
N GLU A 246 -20.40 -14.04 -10.62
CA GLU A 246 -19.98 -14.92 -11.72
C GLU A 246 -20.49 -14.43 -13.09
N SER A 247 -21.69 -13.82 -13.12
CA SER A 247 -22.25 -13.17 -14.31
C SER A 247 -21.40 -12.00 -14.85
N GLY A 248 -20.43 -11.54 -14.06
CA GLY A 248 -19.61 -10.37 -14.32
C GLY A 248 -20.27 -9.05 -13.92
N GLU A 249 -21.42 -9.09 -13.24
CA GLU A 249 -22.02 -7.90 -12.61
C GLU A 249 -21.14 -7.41 -11.46
N VAL A 250 -20.93 -6.09 -11.38
CA VAL A 250 -20.24 -5.45 -10.25
C VAL A 250 -21.12 -4.39 -9.61
N LYS A 251 -21.14 -4.36 -8.27
CA LYS A 251 -21.97 -3.41 -7.51
C LYS A 251 -21.28 -3.01 -6.21
N ALA A 252 -21.28 -1.71 -5.91
CA ALA A 252 -20.78 -1.22 -4.62
C ALA A 252 -21.53 -1.88 -3.45
N ALA A 253 -20.82 -2.17 -2.37
CA ALA A 253 -21.41 -2.71 -1.16
C ALA A 253 -22.43 -1.74 -0.54
N LYS A 254 -23.32 -2.28 0.30
CA LYS A 254 -24.20 -1.44 1.13
C LYS A 254 -23.41 -0.92 2.33
N ALA A 255 -23.89 0.18 2.92
CA ALA A 255 -23.36 0.71 4.17
C ALA A 255 -23.40 -0.33 5.30
N ASN A 256 -22.38 -0.32 6.17
CA ASN A 256 -22.20 -1.19 7.33
C ASN A 256 -22.22 -2.69 6.98
N LEU A 257 -21.66 -3.06 5.83
CA LEU A 257 -21.55 -4.47 5.44
C LEU A 257 -20.38 -5.16 6.14
N VAL A 258 -19.24 -4.46 6.23
CA VAL A 258 -17.98 -5.01 6.78
C VAL A 258 -17.36 -4.03 7.77
N ALA A 259 -17.10 -2.78 7.36
CA ALA A 259 -16.21 -1.90 8.12
C ALA A 259 -16.92 -0.63 8.61
N SER A 260 -17.75 0.00 7.78
CA SER A 260 -18.31 1.31 8.09
C SER A 260 -19.57 1.64 7.31
N LYS A 261 -20.23 2.75 7.68
CA LYS A 261 -21.35 3.30 6.92
C LYS A 261 -20.98 3.75 5.49
N TYR A 262 -19.70 3.71 5.13
CA TYR A 262 -19.16 4.15 3.84
C TYR A 262 -18.58 3.01 3.00
N ASP A 263 -18.89 1.74 3.30
CA ASP A 263 -18.37 0.57 2.58
C ASP A 263 -18.64 0.59 1.06
N GLY A 264 -19.69 1.30 0.62
CA GLY A 264 -20.04 1.49 -0.79
C GLY A 264 -19.46 2.76 -1.43
N ASP A 265 -18.60 3.48 -0.73
CA ASP A 265 -18.05 4.77 -1.14
C ASP A 265 -16.51 4.73 -1.20
N TYR A 266 -15.88 5.74 -1.81
CA TYR A 266 -14.43 5.88 -1.77
C TYR A 266 -14.03 6.39 -0.38
N TYR A 267 -13.53 5.49 0.47
CA TYR A 267 -13.21 5.78 1.86
C TYR A 267 -11.87 5.15 2.26
N TYR A 268 -11.68 4.80 3.54
CA TYR A 268 -10.38 4.44 4.10
C TYR A 268 -9.81 3.11 3.58
N ASN A 269 -10.60 2.25 2.93
CA ASN A 269 -9.99 1.13 2.19
C ASN A 269 -9.56 1.61 0.79
N ALA A 270 -10.49 2.17 0.02
CA ALA A 270 -10.27 2.56 -1.36
C ALA A 270 -9.28 3.72 -1.54
N CYS A 271 -8.95 4.47 -0.49
CA CYS A 271 -7.94 5.54 -0.54
C CYS A 271 -6.55 5.02 -0.94
N ARG A 272 -6.28 3.71 -0.81
CA ARG A 272 -5.06 3.04 -1.26
C ARG A 272 -4.99 2.85 -2.78
N MET A 273 -6.11 2.94 -3.49
CA MET A 273 -6.19 2.62 -4.92
C MET A 273 -5.29 3.48 -5.82
N PRO A 274 -5.15 4.81 -5.63
CA PRO A 274 -4.19 5.60 -6.38
C PRO A 274 -2.76 5.03 -6.28
N TYR A 275 -2.31 4.67 -5.07
CA TYR A 275 -0.99 4.07 -4.86
C TYR A 275 -0.88 2.70 -5.54
N ASN A 276 -1.83 1.80 -5.27
CA ASN A 276 -1.83 0.43 -5.78
C ASN A 276 -1.84 0.35 -7.31
N LEU A 277 -2.61 1.22 -7.98
CA LEU A 277 -2.67 1.25 -9.44
C LEU A 277 -1.45 1.94 -10.08
N ALA A 278 -0.91 2.98 -9.43
CA ALA A 278 0.24 3.75 -9.94
C ALA A 278 1.54 2.93 -9.99
N ARG A 279 1.63 1.95 -9.10
CA ARG A 279 2.69 0.96 -9.01
C ARG A 279 2.82 0.05 -10.24
N SER A 280 1.70 -0.29 -10.88
CA SER A 280 1.71 -1.16 -12.06
C SER A 280 1.78 -0.38 -13.37
N LYS A 281 2.59 -0.86 -14.34
CA LYS A 281 2.61 -0.34 -15.72
C LYS A 281 1.50 -0.90 -16.62
N ASP A 282 0.61 -1.73 -16.08
CA ASP A 282 -0.50 -2.32 -16.81
C ASP A 282 -1.42 -1.25 -17.46
N LYS A 283 -1.78 -1.44 -18.73
CA LYS A 283 -2.55 -0.44 -19.50
C LYS A 283 -3.95 -0.19 -18.92
N GLN A 284 -4.61 -1.23 -18.44
CA GLN A 284 -5.96 -1.15 -17.86
C GLN A 284 -5.90 -0.44 -16.50
N SER A 285 -4.93 -0.82 -15.65
CA SER A 285 -4.62 -0.11 -14.40
C SER A 285 -4.40 1.39 -14.64
N GLN A 286 -3.53 1.73 -15.60
CA GLN A 286 -3.18 3.12 -15.91
C GLN A 286 -4.35 3.91 -16.50
N LYS A 287 -5.26 3.28 -17.26
CA LYS A 287 -6.50 3.91 -17.74
C LYS A 287 -7.40 4.32 -16.57
N MET A 288 -7.67 3.39 -15.66
CA MET A 288 -8.51 3.64 -14.48
C MET A 288 -7.90 4.68 -13.55
N LEU A 289 -6.60 4.57 -13.28
CA LEU A 289 -5.87 5.54 -12.47
C LEU A 289 -5.99 6.95 -13.03
N LYS A 290 -5.76 7.14 -14.33
CA LYS A 290 -5.88 8.47 -14.99
C LYS A 290 -7.29 9.03 -14.86
N LYS A 291 -8.34 8.21 -14.96
CA LYS A 291 -9.74 8.63 -14.78
C LYS A 291 -9.96 9.18 -13.36
N MET A 292 -9.52 8.44 -12.35
CA MET A 292 -9.55 8.86 -10.95
C MET A 292 -8.72 10.13 -10.69
N MET A 293 -7.50 10.20 -11.23
CA MET A 293 -6.66 11.39 -11.06
C MET A 293 -7.22 12.62 -11.77
N ASN A 294 -7.95 12.47 -12.87
CA ASN A 294 -8.66 13.57 -13.52
C ASN A 294 -9.81 14.12 -12.67
N PHE A 295 -10.41 13.31 -11.80
CA PHE A 295 -11.38 13.79 -10.81
C PHE A 295 -10.67 14.63 -9.72
N PHE A 296 -9.56 14.13 -9.17
CA PHE A 296 -8.80 14.84 -8.13
C PHE A 296 -8.14 16.13 -8.64
N MET A 297 -7.73 16.17 -9.92
CA MET A 297 -7.28 17.39 -10.59
C MET A 297 -8.34 18.50 -10.67
N LYS A 298 -9.62 18.23 -10.39
CA LYS A 298 -10.68 19.25 -10.32
C LYS A 298 -10.96 19.72 -8.91
N GLN A 299 -10.43 19.03 -7.89
CA GLN A 299 -10.64 19.39 -6.51
C GLN A 299 -9.67 20.50 -6.10
N LYS A 300 -10.17 21.46 -5.32
CA LYS A 300 -9.33 22.49 -4.68
C LYS A 300 -8.57 21.94 -3.49
N SER A 301 -9.21 21.01 -2.78
CA SER A 301 -8.68 20.29 -1.62
C SER A 301 -9.18 18.86 -1.68
N ILE A 302 -8.33 17.93 -1.26
CA ILE A 302 -8.68 16.52 -1.13
C ILE A 302 -9.18 16.27 0.29
N TYR A 303 -10.28 15.53 0.42
CA TYR A 303 -10.94 15.27 1.70
C TYR A 303 -11.00 13.76 1.99
N ALA A 304 -11.17 13.42 3.26
CA ALA A 304 -11.29 12.05 3.76
C ALA A 304 -12.64 11.42 3.37
N GLY A 305 -12.86 11.19 2.09
CA GLY A 305 -13.95 10.38 1.58
C GLY A 305 -14.88 11.07 0.57
N TYR A 306 -15.33 10.28 -0.41
CA TYR A 306 -16.24 10.71 -1.47
C TYR A 306 -17.24 9.62 -1.81
N LYS A 307 -18.51 10.00 -2.00
CA LYS A 307 -19.46 9.21 -2.79
C LYS A 307 -18.86 8.95 -4.18
N LEU A 308 -19.21 7.84 -4.81
CA LEU A 308 -18.70 7.50 -6.15
C LEU A 308 -19.04 8.54 -7.23
N ASN A 309 -20.11 9.31 -7.04
CA ASN A 309 -20.44 10.44 -7.92
C ASN A 309 -19.59 11.70 -7.69
N GLY A 310 -18.67 11.69 -6.72
CA GLY A 310 -17.75 12.77 -6.39
C GLY A 310 -18.23 13.71 -5.29
N LYS A 311 -19.42 13.48 -4.70
CA LYS A 311 -19.88 14.26 -3.55
C LYS A 311 -19.05 13.90 -2.33
N ARG A 312 -18.42 14.91 -1.72
CA ARG A 312 -17.64 14.79 -0.49
C ARG A 312 -18.47 14.21 0.67
N LEU A 313 -17.86 13.33 1.46
CA LEU A 313 -18.45 12.73 2.66
C LEU A 313 -18.09 13.49 3.95
N ASP A 314 -16.84 13.93 4.06
CA ASP A 314 -16.29 14.60 5.24
C ASP A 314 -15.62 15.94 4.87
N ALA A 315 -15.58 16.91 5.78
CA ALA A 315 -14.86 18.17 5.59
C ALA A 315 -13.38 18.13 6.03
N HIS A 316 -12.93 17.07 6.70
CA HIS A 316 -11.54 16.89 7.13
C HIS A 316 -10.64 16.32 6.02
N GLN A 317 -9.35 16.69 6.03
CA GLN A 317 -8.30 16.12 5.16
C GLN A 317 -7.44 15.13 5.94
N SER A 318 -7.04 14.03 5.32
CA SER A 318 -6.23 12.99 5.95
C SER A 318 -5.09 12.57 5.02
N ALA A 319 -3.92 12.31 5.60
CA ALA A 319 -2.75 11.90 4.84
C ALA A 319 -2.95 10.54 4.15
N SER A 320 -3.83 9.68 4.70
CA SER A 320 -4.21 8.42 4.07
C SER A 320 -4.87 8.57 2.69
N PHE A 321 -5.39 9.76 2.37
CA PHE A 321 -5.94 10.10 1.05
C PHE A 321 -4.91 10.88 0.22
N ASP A 322 -4.24 11.85 0.83
CA ASP A 322 -3.34 12.77 0.16
C ASP A 322 -2.05 12.06 -0.32
N ALA A 323 -1.47 11.17 0.48
CA ALA A 323 -0.21 10.49 0.15
C ALA A 323 -0.31 9.50 -1.03
N PRO A 324 -1.33 8.61 -1.12
CA PRO A 324 -1.54 7.79 -2.31
C PRO A 324 -1.75 8.62 -3.60
N ILE A 325 -2.49 9.73 -3.49
CA ILE A 325 -2.74 10.65 -4.61
C ILE A 325 -1.46 11.36 -5.04
N PHE A 326 -0.66 11.83 -4.09
CA PHE A 326 0.65 12.42 -4.35
C PHE A 326 1.57 11.46 -5.10
N TYR A 327 1.66 10.21 -4.62
CA TYR A 327 2.48 9.17 -5.24
C TYR A 327 2.00 8.89 -6.67
N ALA A 328 0.69 8.72 -6.86
CA ALA A 328 0.11 8.52 -8.18
C ALA A 328 0.39 9.68 -9.13
N ALA A 329 0.21 10.93 -8.68
CA ALA A 329 0.44 12.11 -9.50
C ALA A 329 1.91 12.22 -9.94
N LYS A 330 2.87 11.89 -9.05
CA LYS A 330 4.31 11.85 -9.35
C LYS A 330 4.65 10.83 -10.45
N LYS A 331 3.96 9.68 -10.45
CA LYS A 331 4.19 8.56 -11.37
C LYS A 331 3.58 8.74 -12.75
N LEU A 332 2.55 9.57 -12.85
CA LEU A 332 1.88 9.85 -14.09
C LEU A 332 2.62 10.92 -14.91
N ASP A 333 2.05 11.28 -16.05
CA ASP A 333 2.62 12.30 -16.93
C ASP A 333 2.56 13.72 -16.30
N HIS A 334 3.36 14.64 -16.86
CA HIS A 334 3.57 16.00 -16.33
C HIS A 334 2.27 16.83 -16.18
N LYS A 335 1.14 16.42 -16.77
CA LYS A 335 -0.12 17.14 -16.58
C LYS A 335 -0.66 17.05 -15.15
N TYR A 336 -0.20 16.07 -14.36
CA TYR A 336 -0.60 15.90 -12.95
C TYR A 336 0.34 16.61 -11.96
N GLU A 337 1.36 17.32 -12.44
CA GLU A 337 2.35 18.02 -11.60
C GLU A 337 1.67 18.98 -10.62
N ARG A 338 0.60 19.66 -11.04
CA ARG A 338 -0.19 20.54 -10.14
C ARG A 338 -0.70 19.79 -8.91
N LEU A 339 -1.22 18.58 -9.08
CA LEU A 339 -1.76 17.76 -8.00
C LEU A 339 -0.62 17.19 -7.13
N HIS A 340 0.48 16.79 -7.75
CA HIS A 340 1.69 16.40 -7.01
C HIS A 340 2.19 17.52 -6.09
N GLN A 341 2.26 18.76 -6.59
CA GLN A 341 2.67 19.91 -5.77
C GLN A 341 1.62 20.28 -4.72
N GLN A 342 0.33 20.18 -5.04
CA GLN A 342 -0.76 20.47 -4.10
C GLN A 342 -0.71 19.56 -2.86
N GLU A 343 -0.44 18.26 -3.06
CA GLU A 343 -0.44 17.28 -1.97
C GLU A 343 0.93 17.11 -1.28
N LYS A 344 1.98 17.78 -1.77
CA LYS A 344 3.31 17.74 -1.14
C LYS A 344 3.30 18.18 0.33
N LYS A 345 2.33 19.01 0.73
CA LYS A 345 2.16 19.50 2.10
C LYS A 345 2.13 18.37 3.14
N VAL A 346 1.60 17.19 2.78
CA VAL A 346 1.44 16.06 3.70
C VAL A 346 2.79 15.52 4.20
N PHE A 347 3.89 15.80 3.49
CA PHE A 347 5.24 15.39 3.88
C PHE A 347 6.03 16.49 4.60
N MET A 348 5.49 17.71 4.70
CA MET A 348 6.16 18.81 5.39
C MET A 348 5.86 18.86 6.89
N ASP A 349 4.74 18.26 7.31
CA ASP A 349 4.26 18.31 8.70
C ASP A 349 4.85 17.19 9.59
N GLY A 350 5.69 16.31 9.03
CA GLY A 350 6.23 15.12 9.70
C GLY A 350 5.19 14.01 9.88
N LEU A 351 5.61 12.83 10.36
CA LEU A 351 4.66 11.76 10.67
C LEU A 351 3.92 12.03 11.98
N SER A 352 2.61 11.79 12.00
CA SER A 352 1.86 11.70 13.25
C SER A 352 2.36 10.49 14.05
N SER A 353 2.43 10.60 15.37
CA SER A 353 2.73 9.48 16.28
C SER A 353 1.49 8.75 16.79
N THR A 354 0.28 9.25 16.47
CA THR A 354 -1.00 8.72 16.96
C THR A 354 -1.93 8.25 15.85
N ASN A 355 -1.62 8.54 14.59
CA ASN A 355 -2.39 8.08 13.44
C ASN A 355 -1.53 7.16 12.57
N TYR A 356 -1.50 5.88 12.94
CA TYR A 356 -0.75 4.84 12.24
C TYR A 356 -1.06 4.81 10.75
N TYR A 357 -2.34 4.94 10.37
CA TYR A 357 -2.75 4.71 8.99
C TYR A 357 -2.28 5.82 8.06
N ASP A 358 -2.43 7.07 8.50
CA ASP A 358 -1.88 8.25 7.81
C ASP A 358 -0.36 8.12 7.66
N SER A 359 0.33 7.74 8.74
CA SER A 359 1.79 7.63 8.75
C SER A 359 2.31 6.47 7.89
N ALA A 360 1.61 5.33 7.86
CA ALA A 360 1.98 4.18 7.04
C ALA A 360 1.92 4.51 5.54
N LEU A 361 0.79 5.08 5.08
CA LEU A 361 0.61 5.42 3.67
C LEU A 361 1.52 6.58 3.23
N THR A 362 1.79 7.53 4.13
CA THR A 362 2.79 8.60 3.91
C THR A 362 4.18 8.00 3.73
N THR A 363 4.60 7.12 4.64
CA THR A 363 5.91 6.45 4.59
C THR A 363 6.07 5.63 3.31
N MET A 364 5.06 4.84 2.95
CA MET A 364 5.06 4.06 1.71
C MET A 364 5.11 4.94 0.44
N ALA A 365 4.46 6.11 0.44
CA ALA A 365 4.50 7.05 -0.67
C ALA A 365 5.86 7.76 -0.81
N VAL A 366 6.56 8.02 0.31
CA VAL A 366 7.90 8.64 0.32
C VAL A 366 8.98 7.67 -0.12
N LEU A 367 8.94 6.44 0.42
CA LEU A 367 9.93 5.40 0.14
C LEU A 367 9.70 4.71 -1.19
N GLY A 368 8.45 4.66 -1.66
CA GLY A 368 8.09 4.06 -2.94
C GLY A 368 8.85 4.70 -4.10
N ASP A 369 9.50 3.87 -4.90
CA ASP A 369 10.11 4.27 -6.17
C ASP A 369 9.10 4.89 -7.09
#